data_AF-A0A660UPU3-F1
#
_entry.id   AF-A0A660UPU3-F1
#
_cell.length_a   1.000
_cell.length_b   1.000
_cell.length_c   1.000
_cell.angle_alpha   90.00
_cell.angle_beta   90.00
_cell.angle_gamma   90.00
#
_symmetry.space_group_name_H-M   'P 1'
#
loop_
_entity.id
_entity.type
_entity.pdbx_description
1 polymer ?
#
loop_
_entity_poly.entity_id
_entity_poly.type
_entity_poly.pdbx_seq_one_letter_code
_entity_poly.pdbx_strand_id
1 'polypeptide(L)'
;MLTVGSSDIPGFVVRETLPVDGKVDFVWCPRQEPVIGLGDQSTSINEIVFHLFNYEYLFGMRRSSEHIGNACHAIHHVDLAANGWNIELKSLHSTPDTLKTLKERGGYGLTHIGRLNREDRSSFDGKAAEEILTALRFFLSFSKGIWCNPCLAVGFDDTENKVWEAWSSPERQWDSPISWFCPHHPKQLADLFPGFIAKWKNNDWRDALQEVIYWYLNSNCSTLGRGINIDAGIILTQAAIERLAFEYAVKYKRLIEAEGFKNLRASDKFRLLFSSLDIPIDIPSSLPELCKSAKKHNWIDAPQAITDIRNSLVHSEHKRRGKFDRVFFPAWSLGQWYLELTLLRICEYCGTYSNRLTAKWVGQTENVPWAEP
;
A
#
# COMPACT_ATOMS: atom_id res chain seq x y z
N MET A 1 -2.99 25.82 -20.08
CA MET A 1 -3.74 25.86 -18.79
C MET A 1 -5.20 25.72 -19.13
N LEU A 2 -5.95 24.94 -18.36
CA LEU A 2 -7.41 24.91 -18.43
C LEU A 2 -7.95 25.63 -17.20
N THR A 3 -8.70 26.71 -17.40
CA THR A 3 -9.33 27.45 -16.30
C THR A 3 -10.73 26.89 -16.07
N VAL A 4 -10.99 26.39 -14.86
CA VAL A 4 -12.31 25.88 -14.43
C VAL A 4 -12.71 26.64 -13.17
N GLY A 5 -13.76 27.46 -13.26
CA GLY A 5 -14.12 28.37 -12.16
C GLY A 5 -13.00 29.38 -11.90
N SER A 6 -12.47 29.38 -10.67
CA SER A 6 -11.32 30.19 -10.24
C SER A 6 -9.98 29.46 -10.28
N SER A 7 -9.95 28.20 -10.72
CA SER A 7 -8.74 27.36 -10.68
C SER A 7 -8.10 27.23 -12.05
N ASP A 8 -6.80 27.50 -12.11
CA ASP A 8 -5.97 27.28 -13.29
C ASP A 8 -5.29 25.91 -13.21
N ILE A 9 -5.71 24.98 -14.08
CA ILE A 9 -5.26 23.59 -14.07
C ILE A 9 -4.15 23.41 -15.11
N PRO A 10 -2.89 23.16 -14.71
CA PRO A 10 -1.82 22.82 -15.65
C PRO A 10 -2.01 21.41 -16.21
N GLY A 11 -1.68 21.22 -17.48
CA GLY A 11 -1.99 19.98 -18.20
C GLY A 11 -1.76 20.12 -19.69
N PHE A 12 -2.29 19.16 -20.43
CA PHE A 12 -2.16 19.08 -21.88
C PHE A 12 -3.41 18.46 -22.52
N VAL A 13 -3.67 18.81 -23.76
CA VAL A 13 -4.73 18.21 -24.58
C VAL A 13 -4.25 16.84 -25.06
N VAL A 14 -5.02 15.79 -24.78
CA VAL A 14 -4.74 14.40 -25.20
C VAL A 14 -5.41 14.09 -26.53
N ARG A 15 -6.58 14.69 -26.77
CA ARG A 15 -7.36 14.53 -27.99
C ARG A 15 -8.09 15.83 -28.28
N GLU A 16 -8.16 16.20 -29.55
CA GLU A 16 -8.91 17.34 -30.03
C GLU A 16 -9.71 16.89 -31.25
N THR A 17 -10.98 17.28 -31.34
CA THR A 17 -11.78 17.03 -32.53
C THR A 17 -11.54 18.13 -33.56
N LEU A 18 -11.75 17.80 -34.84
CA LEU A 18 -11.86 18.85 -35.85
C LEU A 18 -13.03 19.79 -35.51
N PRO A 19 -12.94 21.09 -35.81
CA PRO A 19 -14.02 22.03 -35.56
C PRO A 19 -15.27 21.61 -36.34
N VAL A 20 -16.38 21.37 -35.63
CA VAL A 20 -17.71 21.18 -36.23
C VAL A 20 -18.59 22.31 -35.70
N ASP A 21 -19.18 23.09 -36.61
CA ASP A 21 -19.98 24.29 -36.28
C ASP A 21 -19.25 25.30 -35.36
N GLY A 22 -17.93 25.44 -35.53
CA GLY A 22 -17.10 26.36 -34.74
C GLY A 22 -16.84 25.90 -33.30
N LYS A 23 -17.25 24.67 -32.93
CA LYS A 23 -16.96 24.06 -31.63
C LYS A 23 -15.83 23.04 -31.76
N VAL A 24 -14.94 23.06 -30.78
CA VAL A 24 -13.85 22.10 -30.63
C VAL A 24 -14.08 21.35 -29.32
N ASP A 25 -14.21 20.03 -29.42
CA ASP A 25 -14.21 19.16 -28.26
C ASP A 25 -12.77 18.69 -28.03
N PHE A 26 -12.29 18.82 -26.79
CA PHE A 26 -10.97 18.33 -26.42
C PHE A 26 -11.02 17.53 -25.12
N VAL A 27 -10.09 16.61 -24.98
CA VAL A 27 -9.84 15.84 -23.75
C VAL A 27 -8.61 16.45 -23.09
N TRP A 28 -8.81 17.08 -21.94
CA TRP A 28 -7.73 17.64 -21.13
C TRP A 28 -7.23 16.63 -20.10
N CYS A 29 -5.91 16.52 -19.95
CA CYS A 29 -5.27 15.72 -18.90
C CYS A 29 -4.46 16.64 -17.98
N PRO A 30 -4.72 16.65 -16.67
CA PRO A 30 -3.93 17.44 -15.73
C PRO A 30 -2.50 16.90 -15.65
N ARG A 31 -1.55 17.78 -15.36
CA ARG A 31 -0.12 17.42 -15.26
C ARG A 31 0.18 16.57 -14.02
N GLN A 32 -0.63 16.74 -12.98
CA GLN A 32 -0.55 16.03 -11.71
C GLN A 32 -1.95 15.91 -11.12
N GLU A 33 -2.17 14.83 -10.37
CA GLU A 33 -3.33 14.64 -9.52
C GLU A 33 -2.87 14.46 -8.05
N PRO A 34 -3.71 14.80 -7.05
CA PRO A 34 -5.04 15.40 -7.20
C PRO A 34 -5.00 16.86 -7.68
N VAL A 35 -6.10 17.32 -8.29
CA VAL A 35 -6.34 18.73 -8.66
C VAL A 35 -7.33 19.35 -7.68
N ILE A 36 -6.99 20.49 -7.08
CA ILE A 36 -7.94 21.23 -6.23
C ILE A 36 -8.92 22.00 -7.11
N GLY A 37 -10.16 21.51 -7.15
CA GLY A 37 -11.24 22.06 -7.97
C GLY A 37 -12.05 23.16 -7.27
N LEU A 38 -12.07 23.13 -5.93
CA LEU A 38 -12.74 24.10 -5.07
C LEU A 38 -11.94 24.25 -3.77
N GLY A 39 -11.87 25.48 -3.25
CA GLY A 39 -11.10 25.80 -2.06
C GLY A 39 -9.59 25.85 -2.30
N ASP A 40 -8.84 25.86 -1.21
CA ASP A 40 -7.38 25.91 -1.18
C ASP A 40 -6.84 25.31 0.14
N GLN A 41 -5.53 25.41 0.36
CA GLN A 41 -4.86 24.89 1.55
C GLN A 41 -5.29 25.54 2.87
N SER A 42 -5.91 26.72 2.83
CA SER A 42 -6.39 27.47 4.00
C SER A 42 -7.88 27.29 4.27
N THR A 43 -8.60 26.63 3.36
CA THR A 43 -10.04 26.41 3.45
C THR A 43 -10.38 25.58 4.69
N SER A 44 -11.27 26.09 5.54
CA SER A 44 -11.74 25.38 6.74
C SER A 44 -12.73 24.28 6.37
N ILE A 45 -12.47 23.06 6.83
CA ILE A 45 -13.20 21.83 6.54
C ILE A 45 -13.50 21.12 7.86
N ASN A 46 -14.69 20.55 8.00
CA ASN A 46 -15.10 19.75 9.17
C ASN A 46 -15.17 18.25 8.86
N GLU A 47 -15.56 17.90 7.64
CA GLU A 47 -15.66 16.51 7.18
C GLU A 47 -15.22 16.38 5.73
N ILE A 48 -14.60 15.25 5.38
CA ILE A 48 -14.31 14.85 4.01
C ILE A 48 -15.00 13.55 3.68
N VAL A 49 -15.63 13.51 2.51
CA VAL A 49 -16.10 12.27 1.87
C VAL A 49 -15.18 11.96 0.69
N PHE A 50 -14.70 10.73 0.59
CA PHE A 50 -13.87 10.27 -0.53
C PHE A 50 -14.31 8.89 -1.02
N HIS A 51 -13.78 8.47 -2.16
CA HIS A 51 -14.18 7.25 -2.83
C HIS A 51 -13.00 6.30 -2.99
N LEU A 52 -13.21 5.00 -2.76
CA LEU A 52 -12.22 3.97 -3.05
C LEU A 52 -12.69 3.07 -4.18
N PHE A 53 -11.89 3.02 -5.22
CA PHE A 53 -12.08 2.13 -6.35
C PHE A 53 -11.21 0.89 -6.18
N ASN A 54 -11.74 -0.25 -6.63
CA ASN A 54 -11.00 -1.51 -6.71
C ASN A 54 -10.43 -2.02 -5.37
N TYR A 55 -10.97 -1.62 -4.21
CA TYR A 55 -10.51 -2.14 -2.92
C TYR A 55 -11.17 -3.51 -2.60
N GLU A 56 -10.54 -4.30 -1.74
CA GLU A 56 -11.01 -5.66 -1.40
C GLU A 56 -12.35 -5.67 -0.66
N TYR A 57 -13.09 -6.78 -0.73
CA TYR A 57 -14.32 -6.94 0.07
C TYR A 57 -13.98 -7.08 1.56
N LEU A 58 -14.24 -6.03 2.34
CA LEU A 58 -13.98 -6.01 3.77
C LEU A 58 -15.15 -6.61 4.55
N PHE A 59 -14.89 -7.66 5.33
CA PHE A 59 -15.86 -8.18 6.31
C PHE A 59 -15.86 -7.27 7.55
N GLY A 60 -16.33 -6.04 7.37
CA GLY A 60 -16.18 -4.92 8.32
C GLY A 60 -16.42 -5.25 9.79
N MET A 61 -15.80 -4.46 10.67
CA MET A 61 -15.87 -4.61 12.13
C MET A 61 -17.27 -4.32 12.68
N ARG A 62 -18.02 -3.45 11.99
CA ARG A 62 -19.44 -3.22 12.24
C ARG A 62 -20.23 -3.47 10.97
N ARG A 63 -21.52 -3.75 11.14
CA ARG A 63 -22.45 -4.01 10.03
C ARG A 63 -23.71 -3.16 10.20
N SER A 64 -24.14 -2.52 9.12
CA SER A 64 -25.46 -1.92 8.98
C SER A 64 -26.21 -2.56 7.82
N SER A 65 -27.44 -2.10 7.58
CA SER A 65 -28.30 -2.59 6.50
C SER A 65 -28.86 -1.43 5.70
N GLU A 66 -28.88 -1.56 4.38
CA GLU A 66 -29.53 -0.63 3.47
C GLU A 66 -30.66 -1.32 2.70
N HIS A 67 -31.81 -0.65 2.61
CA HIS A 67 -32.95 -1.12 1.83
C HIS A 67 -32.96 -0.47 0.45
N ILE A 68 -32.94 -1.29 -0.60
CA ILE A 68 -33.02 -0.84 -1.99
C ILE A 68 -34.16 -1.59 -2.67
N GLY A 69 -35.26 -0.86 -2.90
CA GLY A 69 -36.53 -1.50 -3.23
C GLY A 69 -36.93 -2.47 -2.11
N ASN A 70 -37.13 -3.75 -2.48
CA ASN A 70 -37.52 -4.80 -1.54
C ASN A 70 -36.33 -5.61 -0.98
N ALA A 71 -35.10 -5.33 -1.42
CA ALA A 71 -33.91 -6.05 -0.99
C ALA A 71 -33.22 -5.35 0.19
N CYS A 72 -32.75 -6.15 1.15
CA CYS A 72 -31.94 -5.68 2.28
C CYS A 72 -30.48 -6.08 2.04
N HIS A 73 -29.61 -5.09 1.94
CA HIS A 73 -28.19 -5.27 1.67
C HIS A 73 -27.37 -5.05 2.94
N ALA A 74 -26.42 -5.95 3.20
CA ALA A 74 -25.45 -5.79 4.28
C ALA A 74 -24.41 -4.73 3.89
N ILE A 75 -24.16 -3.79 4.79
CA ILE A 75 -23.10 -2.80 4.62
C ILE A 75 -22.07 -2.97 5.71
N HIS A 76 -20.81 -3.08 5.30
CA HIS A 76 -19.68 -3.32 6.18
C HIS A 76 -18.93 -2.02 6.44
N HIS A 77 -18.55 -1.81 7.69
CA HIS A 77 -17.86 -0.62 8.17
C HIS A 77 -16.51 -1.00 8.78
N VAL A 78 -15.47 -0.25 8.42
CA VAL A 78 -14.13 -0.34 9.01
C VAL A 78 -13.77 1.04 9.54
N ASP A 79 -13.51 1.13 10.84
CA ASP A 79 -13.15 2.38 11.50
C ASP A 79 -11.64 2.41 11.76
N LEU A 80 -10.99 3.49 11.36
CA LEU A 80 -9.59 3.75 11.61
C LEU A 80 -9.50 5.02 12.45
N ALA A 81 -8.75 4.97 13.54
CA ALA A 81 -8.55 6.12 14.42
C ALA A 81 -7.07 6.30 14.72
N ALA A 82 -6.55 7.52 14.58
CA ALA A 82 -5.18 7.85 14.94
C ALA A 82 -4.96 9.36 15.04
N ASN A 83 -4.31 9.80 16.12
CA ASN A 83 -3.85 11.18 16.28
C ASN A 83 -4.97 12.24 16.11
N GLY A 84 -6.15 11.95 16.64
CA GLY A 84 -7.32 12.84 16.57
C GLY A 84 -8.05 12.80 15.24
N TRP A 85 -7.75 11.83 14.36
CA TRP A 85 -8.50 11.57 13.14
C TRP A 85 -9.38 10.35 13.32
N ASN A 86 -10.62 10.44 12.86
CA ASN A 86 -11.53 9.31 12.71
C ASN A 86 -11.88 9.14 11.23
N ILE A 87 -11.71 7.91 10.73
CA ILE A 87 -11.92 7.56 9.33
C ILE A 87 -12.80 6.32 9.26
N GLU A 88 -13.93 6.42 8.59
CA GLU A 88 -14.83 5.29 8.32
C GLU A 88 -14.67 4.88 6.84
N LEU A 89 -14.44 3.59 6.59
CA LEU A 89 -14.58 2.99 5.26
C LEU A 89 -15.85 2.16 5.23
N LYS A 90 -16.76 2.52 4.33
CA LYS A 90 -18.08 1.90 4.19
C LYS A 90 -18.21 1.23 2.83
N SER A 91 -18.57 -0.06 2.80
CA SER A 91 -18.90 -0.75 1.56
C SER A 91 -20.21 -0.22 0.97
N LEU A 92 -20.43 -0.45 -0.32
CA LEU A 92 -21.71 -0.18 -0.99
C LEU A 92 -22.54 -1.46 -1.08
N HIS A 93 -23.85 -1.31 -1.23
CA HIS A 93 -24.74 -2.41 -1.57
C HIS A 93 -24.32 -3.12 -2.88
N SER A 94 -23.72 -2.37 -3.81
CA SER A 94 -23.25 -2.83 -5.12
C SER A 94 -21.82 -3.39 -5.10
N THR A 95 -21.10 -3.31 -3.97
CA THR A 95 -19.70 -3.77 -3.88
C THR A 95 -19.54 -5.26 -4.25
N PRO A 96 -20.40 -6.19 -3.80
CA PRO A 96 -20.29 -7.60 -4.20
C PRO A 96 -20.35 -7.80 -5.72
N ASP A 97 -21.32 -7.18 -6.38
CA ASP A 97 -21.52 -7.29 -7.84
C ASP A 97 -20.42 -6.58 -8.63
N THR A 98 -19.96 -5.43 -8.10
CA THR A 98 -18.84 -4.69 -8.66
C THR A 98 -17.57 -5.55 -8.62
N LEU A 99 -17.26 -6.18 -7.49
CA LEU A 99 -16.10 -7.05 -7.35
C LEU A 99 -16.19 -8.31 -8.22
N LYS A 100 -17.39 -8.88 -8.39
CA LYS A 100 -17.61 -9.96 -9.36
C LYS A 100 -17.26 -9.51 -10.77
N THR A 101 -17.77 -8.35 -11.19
CA THR A 101 -17.49 -7.76 -12.51
C THR A 101 -15.99 -7.47 -12.70
N LEU A 102 -15.33 -6.93 -11.68
CA LEU A 102 -13.91 -6.63 -11.71
C LEU A 102 -13.04 -7.90 -11.83
N LYS A 103 -13.41 -8.99 -11.14
CA LYS A 103 -12.72 -10.29 -11.28
C LYS A 103 -12.88 -10.89 -12.67
N GLU A 104 -14.04 -10.71 -13.30
CA GLU A 104 -14.33 -11.24 -14.63
C GLU A 104 -13.72 -10.40 -15.76
N ARG A 105 -13.74 -9.06 -15.63
CA ARG A 105 -13.46 -8.14 -16.74
C ARG A 105 -12.26 -7.20 -16.50
N GLY A 106 -11.77 -7.10 -15.27
CA GLY A 106 -10.81 -6.07 -14.87
C GLY A 106 -11.43 -4.67 -14.87
N GLY A 107 -10.58 -3.65 -14.94
CA GLY A 107 -11.00 -2.24 -15.04
C GLY A 107 -11.17 -1.54 -13.69
N TYR A 108 -12.13 -0.62 -13.61
CA TYR A 108 -12.34 0.24 -12.44
C TYR A 108 -13.79 0.15 -11.95
N GLY A 109 -13.97 0.01 -10.65
CA GLY A 109 -15.29 -0.04 -10.02
C GLY A 109 -15.25 0.57 -8.63
N LEU A 110 -16.26 1.37 -8.30
CA LEU A 110 -16.41 1.98 -6.98
C LEU A 110 -16.76 0.89 -5.96
N THR A 111 -15.94 0.77 -4.91
CA THR A 111 -16.07 -0.31 -3.92
C THR A 111 -16.43 0.19 -2.53
N HIS A 112 -15.94 1.37 -2.14
CA HIS A 112 -16.20 1.93 -0.82
C HIS A 112 -16.33 3.45 -0.89
N ILE A 113 -17.04 4.01 0.09
CA ILE A 113 -17.03 5.43 0.42
C ILE A 113 -16.31 5.57 1.75
N GLY A 114 -15.37 6.51 1.81
CA GLY A 114 -14.67 6.90 3.01
C GLY A 114 -15.24 8.19 3.58
N ARG A 115 -15.32 8.29 4.90
CA ARG A 115 -15.55 9.54 5.63
C ARG A 115 -14.39 9.82 6.56
N LEU A 116 -14.02 11.09 6.69
CA LEU A 116 -12.89 11.53 7.50
C LEU A 116 -13.27 12.81 8.24
N ASN A 117 -13.05 12.82 9.55
CA ASN A 117 -13.22 14.00 10.39
C ASN A 117 -12.27 13.95 11.60
N ARG A 118 -12.25 15.05 12.36
CA ARG A 118 -11.51 15.11 13.63
C ARG A 118 -12.34 14.42 14.73
N GLU A 119 -11.67 13.70 15.62
CA GLU A 119 -12.32 13.02 16.76
C GLU A 119 -13.07 14.00 17.68
N ASP A 120 -12.50 15.20 17.87
CA ASP A 120 -13.09 16.29 18.65
C ASP A 120 -14.08 17.15 17.84
N ARG A 121 -14.33 16.79 16.58
CA ARG A 121 -15.17 17.51 15.61
C ARG A 121 -14.69 18.94 15.29
N SER A 122 -13.44 19.29 15.61
CA SER A 122 -12.87 20.56 15.20
C SER A 122 -12.77 20.64 13.68
N SER A 123 -12.77 21.85 13.14
CA SER A 123 -12.36 22.04 11.74
C SER A 123 -10.85 21.86 11.57
N PHE A 124 -10.43 21.68 10.32
CA PHE A 124 -9.05 21.57 9.86
C PHE A 124 -8.93 22.22 8.48
N ASP A 125 -7.71 22.54 8.06
CA ASP A 125 -7.47 23.24 6.79
C ASP A 125 -7.27 22.28 5.61
N GLY A 126 -7.35 22.81 4.38
CA GLY A 126 -7.11 22.04 3.16
C GLY A 126 -5.73 21.39 3.11
N LYS A 127 -4.72 21.98 3.74
CA LYS A 127 -3.39 21.37 3.86
C LYS A 127 -3.44 20.09 4.71
N ALA A 128 -4.07 20.13 5.88
CA ALA A 128 -4.25 18.97 6.74
C ALA A 128 -5.07 17.87 6.03
N ALA A 129 -6.06 18.26 5.23
CA ALA A 129 -6.83 17.35 4.37
C ALA A 129 -5.93 16.60 3.37
N GLU A 130 -5.10 17.33 2.62
CA GLU A 130 -4.16 16.74 1.66
C GLU A 130 -3.17 15.80 2.34
N GLU A 131 -2.64 16.18 3.51
CA GLU A 131 -1.67 15.38 4.27
C GLU A 131 -2.24 14.04 4.74
N ILE A 132 -3.47 14.03 5.29
CA ILE A 132 -4.10 12.79 5.76
C ILE A 132 -4.60 11.92 4.61
N LEU A 133 -5.11 12.50 3.52
CA LEU A 133 -5.48 11.75 2.32
C LEU A 133 -4.25 11.10 1.66
N THR A 134 -3.11 11.78 1.70
CA THR A 134 -1.84 11.21 1.24
C THR A 134 -1.40 10.06 2.15
N ALA A 135 -1.49 10.20 3.47
CA ALA A 135 -1.19 9.11 4.40
C ALA A 135 -2.09 7.89 4.13
N LEU A 136 -3.40 8.13 3.93
CA LEU A 136 -4.38 7.09 3.60
C LEU A 136 -4.08 6.40 2.27
N ARG A 137 -3.66 7.14 1.24
CA ARG A 137 -3.20 6.56 -0.03
C ARG A 137 -2.11 5.51 0.21
N PHE A 138 -1.06 5.84 0.95
CA PHE A 138 0.04 4.90 1.19
C PHE A 138 -0.38 3.74 2.10
N PHE A 139 -1.17 4.00 3.14
CA PHE A 139 -1.68 2.97 4.05
C PHE A 139 -2.60 1.95 3.34
N LEU A 140 -3.57 2.42 2.58
CA LEU A 140 -4.50 1.58 1.83
C LEU A 140 -3.78 0.83 0.70
N SER A 141 -2.81 1.47 0.06
CA SER A 141 -1.99 0.78 -0.95
C SER A 141 -1.14 -0.32 -0.32
N PHE A 142 -0.51 -0.07 0.83
CA PHE A 142 0.28 -1.07 1.55
C PHE A 142 -0.57 -2.27 1.97
N SER A 143 -1.75 -2.03 2.54
CA SER A 143 -2.67 -3.11 2.91
C SER A 143 -3.20 -3.87 1.69
N LYS A 144 -3.52 -3.21 0.57
CA LYS A 144 -3.97 -3.93 -0.63
C LYS A 144 -2.84 -4.67 -1.35
N GLY A 145 -1.60 -4.19 -1.23
CA GLY A 145 -0.46 -4.70 -1.99
C GLY A 145 -0.34 -4.14 -3.42
N ILE A 146 -1.18 -3.16 -3.79
CA ILE A 146 -1.15 -2.37 -5.04
C ILE A 146 -1.71 -0.97 -4.75
N TRP A 147 -1.36 0.02 -5.57
CA TRP A 147 -1.87 1.39 -5.42
C TRP A 147 -3.39 1.44 -5.31
N CYS A 148 -3.85 2.05 -4.22
CA CYS A 148 -5.24 2.36 -3.96
C CYS A 148 -5.29 3.69 -3.20
N ASN A 149 -5.67 4.75 -3.90
CA ASN A 149 -5.77 6.10 -3.39
C ASN A 149 -7.22 6.50 -3.12
N PRO A 150 -7.48 7.33 -2.09
CA PRO A 150 -8.70 8.12 -2.01
C PRO A 150 -8.91 8.91 -3.31
N CYS A 151 -10.10 8.83 -3.89
CA CYS A 151 -10.48 9.50 -5.11
C CYS A 151 -11.64 10.45 -4.88
N LEU A 152 -11.68 11.54 -5.66
CA LEU A 152 -12.82 12.48 -5.71
C LEU A 152 -13.24 12.92 -4.31
N ALA A 153 -12.30 13.48 -3.56
CA ALA A 153 -12.54 13.91 -2.18
C ALA A 153 -13.30 15.23 -2.17
N VAL A 154 -14.29 15.33 -1.29
CA VAL A 154 -15.16 16.50 -1.12
C VAL A 154 -15.17 16.88 0.35
N GLY A 155 -14.83 18.13 0.65
CA GLY A 155 -14.81 18.71 1.98
C GLY A 155 -16.06 19.55 2.26
N PHE A 156 -16.61 19.38 3.46
CA PHE A 156 -17.80 20.05 3.96
C PHE A 156 -17.47 20.88 5.20
N ASP A 157 -18.12 22.03 5.37
CA ASP A 157 -18.10 22.81 6.60
C ASP A 157 -19.11 22.28 7.64
N ASP A 158 -19.23 22.97 8.78
CA ASP A 158 -20.14 22.62 9.88
C ASP A 158 -21.63 22.79 9.53
N THR A 159 -21.94 23.45 8.42
CA THR A 159 -23.28 23.62 7.88
C THR A 159 -23.61 22.67 6.72
N GLU A 160 -22.76 21.66 6.49
CA GLU A 160 -22.85 20.69 5.39
C GLU A 160 -22.72 21.32 3.99
N ASN A 161 -22.19 22.55 3.90
CA ASN A 161 -21.90 23.16 2.60
C ASN A 161 -20.59 22.62 2.06
N LYS A 162 -20.57 22.36 0.75
CA LYS A 162 -19.37 21.95 0.04
C LYS A 162 -18.42 23.14 -0.11
N VAL A 163 -17.25 23.04 0.52
CA VAL A 163 -16.25 24.13 0.57
C VAL A 163 -14.92 23.77 -0.07
N TRP A 164 -14.64 22.49 -0.28
CA TRP A 164 -13.37 22.01 -0.83
C TRP A 164 -13.57 20.79 -1.72
N GLU A 165 -12.78 20.65 -2.79
CA GLU A 165 -12.78 19.47 -3.64
C GLU A 165 -11.38 19.15 -4.17
N ALA A 166 -11.02 17.87 -4.13
CA ALA A 166 -9.83 17.33 -4.77
C ALA A 166 -10.21 16.21 -5.76
N TRP A 167 -9.92 16.46 -7.03
CA TRP A 167 -10.22 15.55 -8.13
C TRP A 167 -9.01 14.68 -8.44
N SER A 168 -9.21 13.36 -8.40
CA SER A 168 -8.20 12.38 -8.78
C SER A 168 -8.85 11.11 -9.31
N SER A 169 -8.08 10.41 -10.13
CA SER A 169 -8.45 9.15 -10.75
C SER A 169 -7.91 7.97 -9.92
N PRO A 170 -8.51 6.78 -10.03
CA PRO A 170 -7.91 5.58 -9.46
C PRO A 170 -6.58 5.24 -10.15
N GLU A 171 -5.52 5.02 -9.37
CA GLU A 171 -4.17 4.83 -9.95
C GLU A 171 -3.97 3.51 -10.70
N ARG A 172 -4.71 2.46 -10.31
CA ARG A 172 -4.55 1.12 -10.89
C ARG A 172 -5.89 0.46 -11.13
N GLN A 173 -5.98 -0.19 -12.30
CA GLN A 173 -7.07 -1.11 -12.60
C GLN A 173 -7.07 -2.28 -11.61
N TRP A 174 -8.20 -2.99 -11.57
CA TRP A 174 -8.39 -4.10 -10.65
C TRP A 174 -7.31 -5.16 -10.78
N ASP A 175 -6.76 -5.50 -9.62
CA ASP A 175 -5.85 -6.61 -9.41
C ASP A 175 -6.02 -7.11 -7.96
N SER A 176 -5.55 -8.33 -7.72
CA SER A 176 -5.62 -8.99 -6.41
C SER A 176 -4.26 -9.60 -6.07
N PRO A 177 -3.25 -8.75 -5.79
CA PRO A 177 -1.94 -9.23 -5.39
C PRO A 177 -1.99 -9.85 -3.99
N ILE A 178 -1.00 -10.68 -3.67
CA ILE A 178 -0.84 -11.21 -2.32
C ILE A 178 -0.38 -10.07 -1.39
N SER A 179 -0.96 -10.00 -0.19
CA SER A 179 -0.64 -9.02 0.84
C SER A 179 -0.65 -9.67 2.23
N TRP A 180 0.03 -9.03 3.19
CA TRP A 180 -0.06 -9.34 4.62
C TRP A 180 -1.47 -9.15 5.17
N PHE A 181 -2.27 -8.26 4.58
CA PHE A 181 -3.62 -7.96 5.04
C PHE A 181 -4.61 -9.03 4.57
N CYS A 182 -5.46 -9.49 5.48
CA CYS A 182 -6.55 -10.39 5.18
C CYS A 182 -7.90 -9.65 5.23
N PRO A 183 -8.65 -9.55 4.11
CA PRO A 183 -9.95 -8.85 4.08
C PRO A 183 -11.02 -9.44 5.01
N HIS A 184 -10.83 -10.67 5.48
CA HIS A 184 -11.69 -11.32 6.49
C HIS A 184 -11.40 -10.89 7.93
N HIS A 185 -10.31 -10.17 8.16
CA HIS A 185 -9.86 -9.70 9.47
C HIS A 185 -9.60 -8.19 9.42
N PRO A 186 -10.61 -7.33 9.17
CA PRO A 186 -10.42 -5.89 9.01
C PRO A 186 -9.83 -5.19 10.23
N LYS A 187 -9.92 -5.80 11.42
CA LYS A 187 -9.27 -5.32 12.64
C LYS A 187 -7.75 -5.13 12.44
N GLN A 188 -7.13 -5.91 11.55
CA GLN A 188 -5.72 -5.74 11.16
C GLN A 188 -5.42 -4.32 10.66
N LEU A 189 -6.34 -3.68 9.92
CA LEU A 189 -6.18 -2.29 9.48
C LEU A 189 -6.25 -1.33 10.67
N ALA A 190 -7.27 -1.47 11.51
CA ALA A 190 -7.45 -0.61 12.67
C ALA A 190 -6.29 -0.71 13.66
N ASP A 191 -5.74 -1.90 13.85
CA ASP A 191 -4.63 -2.16 14.77
C ASP A 191 -3.30 -1.61 14.22
N LEU A 192 -3.09 -1.63 12.90
CA LEU A 192 -1.87 -1.08 12.27
C LEU A 192 -1.90 0.45 12.15
N PHE A 193 -3.07 1.02 11.88
CA PHE A 193 -3.22 2.42 11.48
C PHE A 193 -2.60 3.44 12.46
N PRO A 194 -2.77 3.32 13.80
CA PRO A 194 -2.13 4.24 14.74
C PRO A 194 -0.61 4.28 14.61
N GLY A 195 0.04 3.11 14.56
CA GLY A 195 1.48 3.01 14.43
C GLY A 195 1.98 3.52 13.08
N PHE A 196 1.23 3.27 12.01
CA PHE A 196 1.52 3.82 10.69
C PHE A 196 1.48 5.36 10.68
N ILE A 197 0.41 5.97 11.20
CA ILE A 197 0.31 7.44 11.27
C ILE A 197 1.38 8.02 12.20
N ALA A 198 1.72 7.35 13.29
CA ALA A 198 2.80 7.79 14.19
C ALA A 198 4.15 7.87 13.45
N LYS A 199 4.48 6.87 12.61
CA LYS A 199 5.67 6.93 11.75
C LYS A 199 5.54 7.95 10.64
N TRP A 200 4.37 8.05 10.01
CA TRP A 200 4.10 9.04 8.95
C TRP A 200 4.26 10.49 9.40
N LYS A 201 3.99 10.81 10.67
CA LYS A 201 4.20 12.16 11.22
C LYS A 201 5.68 12.54 11.39
N ASN A 202 6.58 11.57 11.50
CA ASN A 202 8.02 11.82 11.54
C ASN A 202 8.54 11.99 10.11
N ASN A 203 9.16 13.12 9.79
CA ASN A 203 9.57 13.43 8.41
C ASN A 203 10.56 12.42 7.82
N ASP A 204 11.57 11.99 8.58
CA ASP A 204 12.55 10.98 8.13
C ASP A 204 11.85 9.65 7.80
N TRP A 205 10.92 9.23 8.66
CA TRP A 205 10.12 8.02 8.44
C TRP A 205 9.11 8.18 7.30
N ARG A 206 8.51 9.36 7.13
CA ARG A 206 7.58 9.63 6.04
C ARG A 206 8.25 9.41 4.69
N ASP A 207 9.41 10.00 4.47
CA ASP A 207 10.16 9.87 3.22
C ASP A 207 10.56 8.41 2.98
N ALA A 208 11.05 7.72 4.03
CA ALA A 208 11.38 6.30 3.96
C ALA A 208 10.15 5.45 3.61
N LEU A 209 9.01 5.67 4.26
CA LEU A 209 7.77 4.92 4.00
C LEU A 209 7.28 5.15 2.57
N GLN A 210 7.37 6.37 2.05
CA GLN A 210 6.98 6.66 0.67
C GLN A 210 7.80 5.86 -0.35
N GLU A 211 9.12 5.87 -0.22
CA GLU A 211 10.04 5.13 -1.10
C GLU A 211 9.85 3.61 -0.96
N VAL A 212 9.78 3.13 0.28
CA VAL A 212 9.68 1.71 0.59
C VAL A 212 8.36 1.12 0.12
N ILE A 213 7.25 1.81 0.37
CA ILE A 213 5.93 1.37 -0.12
C ILE A 213 5.89 1.47 -1.64
N TYR A 214 6.45 2.52 -2.25
CA TYR A 214 6.56 2.60 -3.70
C TYR A 214 7.28 1.36 -4.28
N TRP A 215 8.43 0.95 -3.74
CA TRP A 215 9.13 -0.24 -4.20
C TRP A 215 8.41 -1.54 -3.84
N TYR A 216 7.78 -1.63 -2.67
CA TYR A 216 6.94 -2.76 -2.29
C TYR A 216 5.84 -2.99 -3.34
N LEU A 217 5.06 -1.97 -3.68
CA LEU A 217 3.94 -2.07 -4.61
C LEU A 217 4.40 -2.40 -6.04
N ASN A 218 5.54 -1.84 -6.48
CA ASN A 218 6.11 -2.18 -7.79
C ASN A 218 6.77 -3.57 -7.78
N SER A 219 7.29 -4.04 -6.65
CA SER A 219 7.85 -5.38 -6.54
C SER A 219 6.80 -6.48 -6.35
N ASN A 220 5.57 -6.13 -5.98
CA ASN A 220 4.52 -7.09 -5.68
C ASN A 220 3.87 -7.62 -6.96
N CYS A 221 4.43 -8.71 -7.49
CA CYS A 221 3.90 -9.40 -8.65
C CYS A 221 2.45 -9.87 -8.42
N SER A 222 1.55 -9.54 -9.34
CA SER A 222 0.21 -10.09 -9.39
C SER A 222 0.20 -11.53 -9.94
N THR A 223 -0.69 -12.35 -9.42
CA THR A 223 -0.96 -13.72 -9.87
C THR A 223 -1.66 -13.79 -11.23
N LEU A 224 -2.16 -12.67 -11.77
CA LEU A 224 -2.88 -12.62 -13.06
C LEU A 224 -1.96 -12.42 -14.27
N GLY A 225 -0.64 -12.56 -14.12
CA GLY A 225 0.31 -12.51 -15.25
C GLY A 225 0.46 -11.13 -15.91
N ARG A 226 -0.13 -10.07 -15.32
CA ARG A 226 -0.01 -8.67 -15.77
C ARG A 226 0.97 -7.86 -14.90
N GLY A 227 1.81 -8.56 -14.13
CA GLY A 227 2.75 -7.97 -13.17
C GLY A 227 4.15 -7.78 -13.72
N ILE A 228 4.99 -7.14 -12.92
CA ILE A 228 6.45 -7.12 -13.08
C ILE A 228 6.99 -8.55 -13.13
N ASN A 229 7.99 -8.79 -13.98
CA ASN A 229 8.69 -10.07 -13.98
C ASN A 229 9.31 -10.31 -12.59
N ILE A 230 9.25 -11.55 -12.10
CA ILE A 230 9.67 -11.92 -10.73
C ILE A 230 11.11 -11.49 -10.43
N ASP A 231 11.98 -11.45 -11.45
CA ASP A 231 13.35 -10.96 -11.37
C ASP A 231 13.45 -9.49 -10.94
N ALA A 232 12.69 -8.59 -11.57
CA ALA A 232 12.59 -7.19 -11.17
C ALA A 232 11.92 -7.04 -9.80
N GLY A 233 10.95 -7.91 -9.47
CA GLY A 233 10.37 -7.99 -8.14
C GLY A 233 11.41 -8.26 -7.05
N ILE A 234 12.28 -9.25 -7.26
CA ILE A 234 13.39 -9.58 -6.34
C ILE A 234 14.33 -8.39 -6.14
N ILE A 235 14.69 -7.69 -7.22
CA ILE A 235 15.59 -6.53 -7.17
C ILE A 235 14.97 -5.38 -6.37
N LEU A 236 13.73 -5.01 -6.69
CA LEU A 236 13.02 -3.90 -6.03
C LEU A 236 12.74 -4.19 -4.55
N THR A 237 12.39 -5.44 -4.21
CA THR A 237 12.19 -5.86 -2.81
C THR A 237 13.45 -5.62 -1.99
N GLN A 238 14.63 -5.94 -2.53
CA GLN A 238 15.89 -5.72 -1.81
C GLN A 238 16.26 -4.26 -1.67
N ALA A 239 15.98 -3.43 -2.68
CA ALA A 239 16.16 -1.98 -2.56
C ALA A 239 15.32 -1.41 -1.41
N ALA A 240 14.06 -1.87 -1.28
CA ALA A 240 13.18 -1.49 -0.19
C ALA A 240 13.70 -1.93 1.18
N ILE A 241 14.15 -3.17 1.31
CA ILE A 241 14.73 -3.68 2.57
C ILE A 241 16.03 -2.92 2.92
N GLU A 242 16.92 -2.66 1.96
CA GLU A 242 18.15 -1.88 2.21
C GLU A 242 17.83 -0.45 2.68
N ARG A 243 16.80 0.18 2.11
CA ARG A 243 16.35 1.52 2.53
C ARG A 243 15.76 1.52 3.95
N LEU A 244 14.96 0.51 4.30
CA LEU A 244 14.47 0.32 5.67
C LEU A 244 15.61 0.04 6.64
N ALA A 245 16.59 -0.78 6.24
CA ALA A 245 17.74 -1.10 7.06
C ALA A 245 18.56 0.15 7.37
N PHE A 246 18.75 1.04 6.40
CA PHE A 246 19.43 2.32 6.62
C PHE A 246 18.62 3.23 7.55
N GLU A 247 17.32 3.42 7.29
CA GLU A 247 16.45 4.25 8.14
C GLU A 247 16.45 3.77 9.59
N TYR A 248 16.27 2.46 9.77
CA TYR A 248 16.16 1.86 11.08
C TYR A 248 17.51 1.81 11.82
N ALA A 249 18.54 1.23 11.22
CA ALA A 249 19.80 0.95 11.91
C ALA A 249 20.71 2.18 12.04
N VAL A 250 20.73 3.08 11.04
CA VAL A 250 21.62 4.24 11.03
C VAL A 250 20.93 5.46 11.65
N LYS A 251 19.75 5.84 11.14
CA LYS A 251 19.08 7.07 11.57
C LYS A 251 18.32 6.90 12.89
N TYR A 252 17.47 5.87 12.98
CA TYR A 252 16.55 5.72 14.10
C TYR A 252 17.21 5.12 15.36
N LYS A 253 17.73 3.89 15.28
CA LYS A 253 18.34 3.17 16.41
C LYS A 253 19.82 3.47 16.62
N ARG A 254 20.50 4.05 15.62
CA ARG A 254 21.94 4.36 15.65
C ARG A 254 22.81 3.17 16.07
N LEU A 255 22.48 1.98 15.57
CA LEU A 255 23.20 0.73 15.82
C LEU A 255 24.58 0.73 15.15
N ILE A 256 24.72 1.49 14.06
CA ILE A 256 25.93 1.59 13.26
C ILE A 256 25.98 2.95 12.56
N GLU A 257 27.18 3.49 12.38
CA GLU A 257 27.41 4.72 11.62
C GLU A 257 27.16 4.52 10.12
N ALA A 258 26.85 5.60 9.41
CA ALA A 258 26.55 5.56 7.98
C ALA A 258 27.68 4.93 7.14
N GLU A 259 28.94 5.25 7.47
CA GLU A 259 30.10 4.68 6.76
C GLU A 259 30.28 3.19 7.09
N GLY A 260 30.08 2.80 8.35
CA GLY A 260 30.07 1.38 8.74
C GLY A 260 28.99 0.59 8.01
N PHE A 261 27.77 1.14 7.93
CA PHE A 261 26.64 0.52 7.24
C PHE A 261 26.89 0.34 5.73
N LYS A 262 27.50 1.34 5.09
CA LYS A 262 27.85 1.29 3.67
C LYS A 262 28.79 0.13 3.34
N ASN A 263 29.70 -0.20 4.25
CA ASN A 263 30.68 -1.27 4.09
C ASN A 263 30.12 -2.67 4.39
N LEU A 264 28.90 -2.79 4.92
CA LEU A 264 28.24 -4.08 5.12
C LEU A 264 27.80 -4.70 3.79
N ARG A 265 27.91 -6.03 3.69
CA ARG A 265 27.25 -6.77 2.61
C ARG A 265 25.74 -6.63 2.75
N ALA A 266 25.01 -6.72 1.65
CA ALA A 266 23.54 -6.65 1.67
C ALA A 266 22.92 -7.67 2.65
N SER A 267 23.46 -8.90 2.71
CA SER A 267 22.97 -9.92 3.65
C SER A 267 23.21 -9.54 5.11
N ASP A 268 24.30 -8.83 5.42
CA ASP A 268 24.59 -8.37 6.78
C ASP A 268 23.70 -7.19 7.17
N LYS A 269 23.39 -6.28 6.24
CA LYS A 269 22.38 -5.22 6.44
C LYS A 269 21.02 -5.81 6.76
N PHE A 270 20.63 -6.88 6.05
CA PHE A 270 19.36 -7.57 6.26
C PHE A 270 19.33 -8.30 7.61
N ARG A 271 20.40 -9.04 7.95
CA ARG A 271 20.54 -9.67 9.28
C ARG A 271 20.41 -8.65 10.40
N LEU A 272 21.11 -7.52 10.28
CA LEU A 272 21.07 -6.44 11.27
C LEU A 272 19.64 -5.95 11.46
N LEU A 273 18.93 -5.66 10.37
CA LEU A 273 17.54 -5.20 10.42
C LEU A 273 16.61 -6.25 11.03
N PHE A 274 16.57 -7.46 10.46
CA PHE A 274 15.59 -8.49 10.86
C PHE A 274 15.82 -8.95 12.29
N SER A 275 17.08 -9.16 12.69
CA SER A 275 17.39 -9.59 14.06
C SER A 275 17.08 -8.49 15.08
N SER A 276 17.24 -7.21 14.73
CA SER A 276 16.86 -6.09 15.62
C SER A 276 15.35 -5.92 15.75
N LEU A 277 14.57 -6.59 14.90
CA LEU A 277 13.11 -6.54 14.85
C LEU A 277 12.46 -7.84 15.32
N ASP A 278 13.26 -8.81 15.80
CA ASP A 278 12.81 -10.14 16.20
C ASP A 278 12.12 -10.93 15.07
N ILE A 279 12.55 -10.69 13.82
CA ILE A 279 12.06 -11.41 12.64
C ILE A 279 12.97 -12.62 12.39
N PRO A 280 12.43 -13.86 12.29
CA PRO A 280 13.23 -15.04 12.03
C PRO A 280 14.05 -14.94 10.74
N ILE A 281 15.36 -15.19 10.84
CA ILE A 281 16.30 -15.14 9.71
C ILE A 281 16.58 -16.51 9.08
N ASP A 282 16.09 -17.60 9.68
CA ASP A 282 16.22 -18.94 9.13
C ASP A 282 15.42 -19.10 7.84
N ILE A 283 15.87 -20.01 6.97
CA ILE A 283 15.14 -20.35 5.75
C ILE A 283 13.90 -21.16 6.14
N PRO A 284 12.67 -20.67 5.88
CA PRO A 284 11.46 -21.36 6.30
C PRO A 284 11.35 -22.75 5.66
N SER A 285 11.01 -23.76 6.46
CA SER A 285 10.80 -25.14 6.00
C SER A 285 9.63 -25.27 5.01
N SER A 286 8.73 -24.29 4.98
CA SER A 286 7.66 -24.16 3.98
C SER A 286 8.17 -23.90 2.56
N LEU A 287 9.46 -23.57 2.37
CA LEU A 287 10.09 -23.31 1.08
C LEU A 287 11.11 -24.42 0.72
N PRO A 288 10.64 -25.63 0.33
CA PRO A 288 11.52 -26.80 0.15
C PRO A 288 12.56 -26.61 -0.96
N GLU A 289 12.22 -25.94 -2.06
CA GLU A 289 13.18 -25.66 -3.14
C GLU A 289 14.29 -24.71 -2.69
N LEU A 290 13.96 -23.72 -1.84
CA LEU A 290 14.94 -22.81 -1.28
C LEU A 290 15.83 -23.53 -0.26
N CYS A 291 15.26 -24.40 0.58
CA CYS A 291 16.02 -25.27 1.49
C CYS A 291 17.01 -26.20 0.77
N LYS A 292 16.61 -26.79 -0.37
CA LYS A 292 17.50 -27.61 -1.20
C LYS A 292 18.64 -26.78 -1.78
N SER A 293 18.33 -25.59 -2.29
CA SER A 293 19.35 -24.65 -2.81
C SER A 293 20.30 -24.17 -1.72
N ALA A 294 19.80 -23.93 -0.50
CA ALA A 294 20.62 -23.54 0.63
C ALA A 294 21.70 -24.58 0.95
N LYS A 295 21.34 -25.87 0.98
CA LYS A 295 22.30 -26.97 1.15
C LYS A 295 23.30 -27.05 0.00
N LYS A 296 22.85 -26.87 -1.24
CA LYS A 296 23.70 -26.92 -2.43
C LYS A 296 24.71 -25.77 -2.51
N HIS A 297 24.33 -24.60 -2.03
CA HIS A 297 25.12 -23.37 -2.12
C HIS A 297 25.76 -22.94 -0.80
N ASN A 298 25.58 -23.73 0.27
CA ASN A 298 26.05 -23.45 1.63
C ASN A 298 25.58 -22.08 2.13
N TRP A 299 24.30 -21.74 1.91
CA TRP A 299 23.70 -20.56 2.52
C TRP A 299 23.42 -20.83 3.99
N ILE A 300 23.85 -19.90 4.84
CA ILE A 300 23.71 -19.98 6.29
C ILE A 300 22.26 -19.68 6.69
N ASP A 301 21.64 -18.71 6.04
CA ASP A 301 20.33 -18.17 6.42
C ASP A 301 19.58 -17.56 5.21
N ALA A 302 18.37 -17.07 5.46
CA ALA A 302 17.54 -16.45 4.44
C ALA A 302 18.13 -15.14 3.89
N PRO A 303 18.69 -14.20 4.69
CA PRO A 303 19.40 -13.04 4.19
C PRO A 303 20.48 -13.35 3.15
N GLN A 304 21.29 -14.39 3.37
CA GLN A 304 22.27 -14.83 2.37
C GLN A 304 21.60 -15.36 1.12
N ALA A 305 20.58 -16.21 1.28
CA ALA A 305 19.89 -16.85 0.17
C ALA A 305 19.28 -15.82 -0.79
N ILE A 306 18.50 -14.86 -0.26
CA ILE A 306 17.81 -13.87 -1.09
C ILE A 306 18.81 -12.93 -1.79
N THR A 307 19.88 -12.51 -1.11
CA THR A 307 20.89 -11.60 -1.71
C THR A 307 21.73 -12.29 -2.77
N ASP A 308 22.16 -13.54 -2.56
CA ASP A 308 22.86 -14.32 -3.58
C ASP A 308 22.01 -14.56 -4.83
N ILE A 309 20.70 -14.82 -4.65
CA ILE A 309 19.75 -14.98 -5.76
C ILE A 309 19.64 -13.67 -6.54
N ARG A 310 19.49 -12.51 -5.88
CA ARG A 310 19.48 -11.21 -6.56
C ARG A 310 20.78 -10.93 -7.29
N ASN A 311 21.93 -11.21 -6.69
CA ASN A 311 23.23 -11.01 -7.32
C ASN A 311 23.37 -11.82 -8.62
N SER A 312 22.75 -13.00 -8.68
CA SER A 312 22.72 -13.83 -9.90
C SER A 312 21.90 -13.25 -11.05
N LEU A 313 20.94 -12.35 -10.74
CA LEU A 313 20.10 -11.67 -11.73
C LEU A 313 20.78 -10.41 -12.31
N VAL A 314 21.53 -9.69 -11.48
CA VAL A 314 22.09 -8.37 -11.82
C VAL A 314 23.47 -8.47 -12.48
N HIS A 315 24.31 -9.43 -12.09
CA HIS A 315 25.69 -9.49 -12.55
C HIS A 315 25.85 -10.47 -13.73
N SER A 316 26.21 -9.94 -14.90
CA SER A 316 26.36 -10.65 -16.18
C SER A 316 27.40 -11.79 -16.16
N GLU A 317 28.40 -11.71 -15.29
CA GLU A 317 29.53 -12.65 -15.19
C GLU A 317 29.35 -13.75 -14.13
N HIS A 318 28.20 -13.79 -13.44
CA HIS A 318 28.02 -14.81 -12.41
C HIS A 318 27.94 -16.21 -13.04
N LYS A 319 28.83 -17.11 -12.62
CA LYS A 319 28.90 -18.56 -12.96
C LYS A 319 27.61 -19.37 -12.65
N ARG A 320 26.51 -18.69 -12.32
CA ARG A 320 25.24 -19.22 -11.80
C ARG A 320 23.99 -18.76 -12.56
N ARG A 321 24.12 -18.03 -13.68
CA ARG A 321 22.98 -17.66 -14.54
C ARG A 321 22.22 -18.93 -14.98
N GLY A 322 20.90 -18.94 -14.83
CA GLY A 322 20.02 -20.10 -15.09
C GLY A 322 20.04 -21.22 -14.03
N LYS A 323 20.82 -21.09 -12.93
CA LYS A 323 20.85 -22.11 -11.86
C LYS A 323 19.74 -21.94 -10.82
N PHE A 324 19.01 -20.83 -10.84
CA PHE A 324 18.10 -20.42 -9.78
C PHE A 324 16.64 -20.23 -10.22
N ASP A 325 16.29 -20.59 -11.46
CA ASP A 325 14.97 -20.32 -12.03
C ASP A 325 13.83 -20.90 -11.18
N ARG A 326 14.05 -22.07 -10.57
CA ARG A 326 13.07 -22.73 -9.67
C ARG A 326 12.95 -22.09 -8.28
N VAL A 327 13.88 -21.23 -7.89
CA VAL A 327 13.88 -20.57 -6.57
C VAL A 327 13.53 -19.08 -6.64
N PHE A 328 13.34 -18.50 -7.83
CA PHE A 328 12.97 -17.08 -7.95
C PHE A 328 11.64 -16.76 -7.30
N PHE A 329 10.58 -17.53 -7.57
CA PHE A 329 9.29 -17.29 -6.93
C PHE A 329 9.34 -17.48 -5.40
N PRO A 330 9.92 -18.58 -4.85
CA PRO A 330 10.15 -18.70 -3.41
C PRO A 330 10.96 -17.55 -2.80
N ALA A 331 12.02 -17.10 -3.47
CA ALA A 331 12.87 -16.01 -2.98
C ALA A 331 12.18 -14.65 -3.02
N TRP A 332 11.38 -14.38 -4.06
CA TRP A 332 10.53 -13.20 -4.16
C TRP A 332 9.50 -13.20 -3.02
N SER A 333 8.78 -14.31 -2.83
CA SER A 333 7.76 -14.40 -1.77
C SER A 333 8.38 -14.22 -0.39
N LEU A 334 9.55 -14.82 -0.14
CA LEU A 334 10.30 -14.65 1.11
C LEU A 334 10.78 -13.21 1.31
N GLY A 335 11.29 -12.56 0.27
CA GLY A 335 11.69 -11.15 0.33
C GLY A 335 10.51 -10.23 0.66
N GLN A 336 9.36 -10.44 0.02
CA GLN A 336 8.16 -9.66 0.28
C GLN A 336 7.63 -9.91 1.69
N TRP A 337 7.69 -11.15 2.17
CA TRP A 337 7.33 -11.48 3.56
C TRP A 337 8.20 -10.72 4.56
N TYR A 338 9.51 -10.67 4.34
CA TYR A 338 10.41 -9.85 5.15
C TYR A 338 10.06 -8.37 5.11
N LEU A 339 9.78 -7.84 3.92
CA LEU A 339 9.44 -6.43 3.75
C LEU A 339 8.13 -6.06 4.48
N GLU A 340 7.10 -6.90 4.34
CA GLU A 340 5.82 -6.74 5.04
C GLU A 340 6.00 -6.81 6.55
N LEU A 341 6.66 -7.85 7.06
CA LEU A 341 6.90 -7.98 8.50
C LEU A 341 7.73 -6.82 9.06
N THR A 342 8.72 -6.33 8.31
CA THR A 342 9.52 -5.18 8.72
C THR A 342 8.64 -3.93 8.87
N LEU A 343 7.77 -3.66 7.89
CA LEU A 343 6.84 -2.53 7.95
C LEU A 343 5.85 -2.67 9.12
N LEU A 344 5.31 -3.87 9.34
CA LEU A 344 4.43 -4.16 10.47
C LEU A 344 5.13 -3.92 11.81
N ARG A 345 6.34 -4.47 12.01
CA ARG A 345 7.10 -4.29 13.26
C ARG A 345 7.49 -2.84 13.51
N ILE A 346 7.91 -2.13 12.47
CA ILE A 346 8.25 -0.70 12.58
C ILE A 346 7.03 0.11 13.00
N CYS A 347 5.84 -0.25 12.52
CA CYS A 347 4.57 0.36 12.94
C CYS A 347 4.03 -0.24 14.25
N GLU A 348 4.85 -0.96 15.03
CA GLU A 348 4.50 -1.51 16.35
C GLU A 348 3.29 -2.46 16.34
N TYR A 349 2.99 -3.03 15.17
CA TYR A 349 1.87 -3.95 14.99
C TYR A 349 2.14 -5.30 15.66
N CYS A 350 1.19 -5.80 16.45
CA CYS A 350 1.31 -7.07 17.20
C CYS A 350 0.15 -8.04 16.95
N GLY A 351 -0.65 -7.82 15.90
CA GLY A 351 -1.82 -8.65 15.58
C GLY A 351 -1.52 -9.86 14.69
N THR A 352 -2.55 -10.32 13.99
CA THR A 352 -2.42 -11.41 13.01
C THR A 352 -2.10 -10.87 11.61
N TYR A 353 -1.57 -11.71 10.74
CA TYR A 353 -1.37 -11.38 9.32
C TYR A 353 -1.60 -12.61 8.45
N SER A 354 -1.84 -12.38 7.16
CA SER A 354 -1.88 -13.41 6.13
C SER A 354 -0.45 -13.73 5.69
N ASN A 355 0.08 -14.87 6.14
CA ASN A 355 1.43 -15.28 5.77
C ASN A 355 1.46 -15.81 4.32
N ARG A 356 2.03 -15.03 3.40
CA ARG A 356 2.21 -15.40 1.98
C ARG A 356 3.06 -16.66 1.74
N LEU A 357 3.78 -17.16 2.75
CA LEU A 357 4.60 -18.37 2.66
C LEU A 357 3.85 -19.64 3.07
N THR A 358 2.78 -19.53 3.86
CA THR A 358 2.11 -20.68 4.50
C THR A 358 0.60 -20.70 4.36
N ALA A 359 -0.04 -19.58 4.01
CA ALA A 359 -1.49 -19.49 3.83
C ALA A 359 -1.96 -20.43 2.70
N LYS A 360 -2.94 -21.27 3.01
CA LYS A 360 -3.50 -22.32 2.13
C LYS A 360 -4.92 -22.02 1.70
N TRP A 361 -5.65 -21.19 2.45
CA TRP A 361 -7.03 -20.79 2.11
C TRP A 361 -7.31 -19.34 2.47
N VAL A 362 -8.34 -18.79 1.84
CA VAL A 362 -8.81 -17.42 2.07
C VAL A 362 -9.26 -17.26 3.52
N GLY A 363 -8.78 -16.22 4.20
CA GLY A 363 -9.10 -15.96 5.61
C GLY A 363 -8.12 -16.58 6.60
N GLN A 364 -7.17 -17.41 6.17
CA GLN A 364 -6.14 -17.96 7.04
C GLN A 364 -5.17 -16.85 7.49
N THR A 365 -4.98 -16.74 8.79
CA THR A 365 -4.03 -15.81 9.41
C THR A 365 -3.26 -16.50 10.52
N GLU A 366 -2.12 -15.94 10.88
CA GLU A 366 -1.30 -16.35 12.02
C GLU A 366 -0.80 -15.09 12.77
N ASN A 367 -0.36 -15.25 14.02
CA ASN A 367 0.26 -14.16 14.76
C ASN A 367 1.59 -13.76 14.13
N VAL A 368 1.95 -12.49 14.21
CA VAL A 368 3.29 -12.02 13.85
C VAL A 368 4.37 -12.72 14.71
N PRO A 369 5.61 -12.88 14.21
CA PRO A 369 6.64 -13.64 14.93
C PRO A 369 7.04 -13.12 16.32
N TRP A 370 6.81 -11.83 16.59
CA TRP A 370 7.14 -11.16 17.84
C TRP A 370 5.93 -10.95 18.76
N ALA A 371 4.76 -11.50 18.44
CA ALA A 371 3.64 -11.47 19.35
C ALA A 371 3.99 -12.29 20.61
N GLU A 372 3.70 -11.74 21.79
CA GLU A 372 3.86 -12.48 23.05
C GLU A 372 2.98 -13.75 23.02
N PRO A 373 3.47 -14.91 23.53
CA PRO A 373 2.73 -16.18 23.55
C PRO A 373 1.41 -16.16 24.32
#